data_AF-A0A1H0S7T6-F1
#
_entry.id   AF-A0A1H0S7T6-F1
#
_cell.length_a   1.000
_cell.length_b   1.000
_cell.length_c   1.000
_cell.angle_alpha   90.00
_cell.angle_beta   90.00
_cell.angle_gamma   90.00
#
_symmetry.space_group_name_H-M   'P 1'
#
loop_
_entity.id
_entity.type
_entity.pdbx_description
1 polymer ?
#
loop_
_entity_poly.entity_id
_entity_poly.type
_entity_poly.pdbx_seq_one_letter_code
_entity_poly.pdbx_strand_id
1 'polypeptide(L)' 'MLKEQLLAVLPDLDPASVVPSASMRSLGADSMDRMDVVVGTVEALGIDAALHRFGDAANLGELTDLILEAVPA' A
#
# COMPACT_ATOMS: atom_id res chain seq x y z
N MET A 1 -6.81 6.36 -1.51
CA MET A 1 -6.50 5.07 -2.15
C MET A 1 -5.69 4.16 -1.23
N LEU A 2 -4.37 4.33 -1.06
CA LEU A 2 -3.55 3.40 -0.25
C LEU A 2 -4.05 3.22 1.20
N LYS A 3 -4.29 4.32 1.92
CA LYS A 3 -4.83 4.29 3.28
C LYS A 3 -6.20 3.60 3.36
N GLU A 4 -7.06 3.80 2.36
CA GLU A 4 -8.40 3.20 2.32
C GLU A 4 -8.30 1.69 2.12
N GLN A 5 -7.44 1.24 1.21
CA GLN A 5 -7.19 -0.19 0.99
C GLN A 5 -6.61 -0.85 2.23
N LEU A 6 -5.69 -0.19 2.93
CA LEU A 6 -5.12 -0.70 4.18
C LEU A 6 -6.18 -0.88 5.27
N LEU A 7 -7.09 0.08 5.43
CA LEU A 7 -8.18 -0.02 6.41
C LEU A 7 -9.29 -0.99 5.99
N ALA A 8 -9.43 -1.27 4.69
CA ALA A 8 -10.35 -2.29 4.20
C ALA A 8 -9.82 -3.71 4.47
N VAL A 9 -8.51 -3.93 4.32
CA VAL A 9 -7.85 -5.22 4.59
C VAL A 9 -7.64 -5.44 6.09
N LEU A 10 -7.29 -4.40 6.84
CA LEU A 10 -7.10 -4.43 8.29
C LEU A 10 -8.17 -3.57 9.00
N PRO A 11 -9.41 -4.07 9.16
CA PRO A 11 -10.53 -3.27 9.68
C PRO A 11 -10.36 -2.83 11.14
N ASP A 12 -9.56 -3.56 11.92
CA ASP A 12 -9.27 -3.26 13.33
C ASP A 12 -8.07 -2.29 13.49
N LEU A 13 -7.43 -1.87 12.39
CA LEU A 13 -6.29 -0.96 12.43
C LEU A 13 -6.73 0.46 12.81
N ASP A 14 -6.05 1.04 13.81
CA ASP A 14 -6.26 2.45 14.16
C ASP A 14 -5.86 3.36 12.98
N PRO A 15 -6.79 4.16 12.41
CA PRO A 15 -6.49 5.07 11.31
C PRO A 15 -5.41 6.11 11.62
N ALA A 16 -5.15 6.41 12.89
CA ALA A 16 -4.09 7.32 13.32
C ALA A 16 -2.68 6.69 13.22
N SER A 17 -2.59 5.36 13.23
CA SER A 17 -1.31 4.63 13.06
C SER A 17 -0.83 4.59 11.61
N VAL A 18 -1.71 4.88 10.64
CA VAL A 18 -1.39 4.92 9.21
C VAL A 18 -0.64 6.21 8.88
N VAL A 19 0.68 6.18 9.08
CA VAL A 19 1.62 7.28 8.83
C VAL A 19 2.70 6.88 7.83
N PRO A 20 3.32 7.82 7.09
CA PRO A 20 4.29 7.49 6.04
C PRO A 20 5.47 6.63 6.50
N SER A 21 5.96 6.84 7.73
CA SER A 21 7.09 6.08 8.28
C SER A 21 6.73 4.67 8.75
N ALA A 22 5.45 4.31 8.81
CA ALA A 22 5.03 2.98 9.24
C ALA A 22 5.23 1.96 8.13
N SER A 23 5.66 0.74 8.49
CA SER A 23 5.64 -0.41 7.59
C SER A 23 4.30 -1.14 7.73
N MET A 24 3.80 -1.78 6.67
CA MET A 24 2.59 -2.59 6.76
C MET A 24 2.75 -3.71 7.79
N ARG A 25 3.94 -4.32 7.87
CA ARG A 25 4.28 -5.33 8.89
C ARG A 25 4.11 -4.80 10.31
N SER A 26 4.59 -3.59 10.60
CA SER A 26 4.42 -2.98 11.93
C SER A 26 2.97 -2.62 12.24
N LEU A 27 2.11 -2.52 11.21
CA LEU A 27 0.68 -2.30 11.34
C LEU A 27 -0.12 -3.61 11.45
N GLY A 28 0.56 -4.75 11.50
CA GLY A 28 -0.06 -6.07 11.64
C GLY A 28 -0.36 -6.78 10.33
N ALA A 29 0.00 -6.20 9.17
CA ALA A 29 -0.18 -6.87 7.88
C ALA A 29 0.83 -8.02 7.72
N ASP A 30 0.36 -9.12 7.15
CA ASP A 30 1.22 -10.17 6.63
C ASP A 30 1.53 -9.98 5.11
N SER A 31 2.10 -11.01 4.49
CA SER A 31 2.45 -10.97 3.07
C SER A 31 1.23 -10.98 2.15
N MET A 32 0.14 -11.65 2.52
CA MET A 32 -1.10 -11.71 1.75
C MET A 32 -1.82 -10.37 1.86
N ASP A 33 -1.96 -9.84 3.07
CA ASP A 33 -2.56 -8.53 3.32
C ASP A 33 -1.86 -7.44 2.50
N ARG A 34 -0.51 -7.47 2.50
CA ARG A 34 0.29 -6.54 1.71
C ARG A 34 -0.01 -6.64 0.22
N MET A 35 -0.13 -7.85 -0.32
CA MET A 35 -0.46 -8.03 -1.74
C MET A 35 -1.84 -7.46 -2.05
N ASP A 36 -2.84 -7.75 -1.22
CA ASP A 36 -4.21 -7.28 -1.42
C ASP A 36 -4.29 -5.74 -1.38
N VAL A 37 -3.60 -5.11 -0.42
CA VAL A 37 -3.54 -3.64 -0.34
C VAL A 37 -2.87 -3.03 -1.58
N VAL A 38 -1.74 -3.60 -2.02
CA VAL A 38 -1.01 -3.07 -3.19
C VAL A 38 -1.84 -3.26 -4.46
N VAL A 39 -2.35 -4.47 -4.70
CA VAL A 39 -3.18 -4.80 -5.88
C VAL A 39 -4.42 -3.92 -5.91
N GLY A 40 -5.18 -3.85 -4.82
CA GLY A 40 -6.37 -3.00 -4.76
C GLY A 40 -6.06 -1.51 -4.96
N THR A 41 -4.88 -1.05 -4.54
CA THR A 41 -4.47 0.34 -4.76
C THR A 41 -4.14 0.62 -6.22
N VAL A 42 -3.36 -0.24 -6.87
CA VAL A 42 -2.95 -0.04 -8.28
C VAL A 42 -4.11 -0.24 -9.24
N GLU A 43 -5.00 -1.21 -8.99
CA GLU A 43 -6.22 -1.42 -9.77
C GLU A 43 -7.15 -0.21 -9.67
N ALA A 44 -7.36 0.31 -8.46
CA ALA A 44 -8.22 1.47 -8.25
C ALA A 44 -7.66 2.76 -8.88
N LEU A 45 -6.34 2.83 -9.09
CA LEU A 45 -5.66 3.91 -9.80
C LEU A 45 -5.50 3.65 -11.32
N GLY A 46 -5.88 2.47 -11.81
CA GLY A 46 -5.71 2.10 -13.22
C GLY A 46 -4.24 1.98 -13.65
N ILE A 47 -3.34 1.62 -12.73
CA ILE A 47 -1.90 1.50 -13.00
C ILE A 47 -1.60 0.11 -13.57
N ASP A 48 -1.03 0.07 -14.78
CA ASP A 48 -0.51 -1.14 -15.42
C ASP A 48 1.01 -1.25 -15.19
N ALA A 49 1.39 -1.77 -14.02
CA ALA A 49 2.79 -1.93 -13.61
C ALA A 49 3.04 -3.28 -12.94
N ALA A 50 4.26 -3.79 -13.09
CA ALA A 50 4.63 -5.07 -12.50
C ALA A 50 4.70 -4.98 -10.95
N LEU A 51 3.91 -5.81 -10.26
CA LEU A 51 3.72 -5.74 -8.80
C LEU A 51 5.02 -5.85 -7.99
N HIS A 52 6.03 -6.56 -8.49
CA HIS A 52 7.32 -6.69 -7.81
C HIS A 52 7.99 -5.33 -7.54
N ARG A 53 7.71 -4.30 -8.36
CA ARG A 53 8.22 -2.93 -8.17
C ARG A 53 7.79 -2.31 -6.84
N PHE A 54 6.64 -2.71 -6.32
CA PHE A 54 6.09 -2.22 -5.05
C PHE A 54 6.52 -3.10 -3.85
N GLY A 55 7.15 -4.25 -4.13
CA GLY A 55 7.61 -5.23 -3.14
C GLY A 55 8.80 -4.77 -2.30
N ASP A 56 9.56 -3.79 -2.78
CA ASP A 56 10.79 -3.32 -2.12
C ASP A 56 10.56 -2.16 -1.14
N ALA A 57 9.35 -1.55 -1.14
CA ALA A 57 9.03 -0.45 -0.24
C ALA A 57 9.13 -0.87 1.24
N ALA A 58 9.92 -0.12 2.03
CA ALA A 58 10.10 -0.40 3.45
C ALA A 58 8.97 0.16 4.32
N ASN A 59 8.29 1.21 3.85
CA ASN A 59 7.22 1.89 4.57
C ASN A 59 6.14 2.42 3.61
N LEU A 60 5.06 2.95 4.18
CA LEU A 60 3.93 3.46 3.42
C LEU A 60 4.29 4.69 2.57
N GLY A 61 5.24 5.51 3.02
CA GLY A 61 5.74 6.67 2.27
C GLY A 61 6.42 6.24 0.98
N GLU A 62 7.44 5.37 1.08
CA GLU A 62 8.15 4.82 -0.08
C GLU A 62 7.20 4.10 -1.04
N LEU A 63 6.23 3.35 -0.53
CA LEU A 63 5.23 2.72 -1.37
C LEU A 63 4.37 3.75 -2.11
N THR A 64 4.00 4.84 -1.44
CA THR A 64 3.23 5.93 -2.05
C THR A 64 4.03 6.59 -3.17
N ASP A 65 5.32 6.84 -2.94
CA ASP A 65 6.21 7.43 -3.94
C ASP A 65 6.33 6.53 -5.19
N LEU A 66 6.55 5.23 -4.99
CA LEU A 66 6.60 4.26 -6.09
C LEU A 66 5.29 4.16 -6.89
N ILE A 67 4.15 4.26 -6.20
CA ILE A 67 2.83 4.28 -6.85
C ILE A 67 2.66 5.57 -7.65
N LEU A 68 3.04 6.73 -7.10
CA LEU A 68 2.95 8.02 -7.78
C LEU A 68 3.81 8.06 -9.06
N GLU A 69 5.01 7.50 -9.01
CA GLU A 69 5.88 7.37 -10.20
C GLU A 69 5.27 6.50 -11.29
N ALA A 70 4.39 5.57 -10.93
CA ALA A 70 3.73 4.66 -11.87
C ALA A 70 2.39 5.21 -12.41
N VAL A 71 1.89 6.33 -11.89
CA VAL A 71 0.67 6.95 -12.40
C VAL A 71 0.96 7.54 -13.80
N PRO A 72 0.24 7.13 -14.85
CA PRO A 72 0.37 7.74 -16.16
C PRO A 72 -0.09 9.20 -16.13
N ALA A 73 0.64 10.07 -16.82
CA ALA A 73 0.37 11.52 -16.92
C ALA A 73 -0.92 11.85 -17.66
#